data_AF-A0A5C6U2A1-F1
#
_entry.id   AF-A0A5C6U2A1-F1
#
_cell.length_a   1.000
_cell.length_b   1.000
_cell.length_c   1.000
_cell.angle_alpha   90.00
_cell.angle_beta   90.00
_cell.angle_gamma   90.00
#
_symmetry.space_group_name_H-M   'P 1'
#
loop_
_entity.id
_entity.type
_entity.pdbx_description
1 polymer ?
#
loop_
_entity_poly.entity_id
_entity_poly.type
_entity_poly.pdbx_seq_one_letter_code
_entity_poly.pdbx_strand_id
1 'polypeptide(L)'
;MRKGSAWARTTLVRGEQRAALQVRLGETSLVQRPRLDLVFLVDATGSMGDEIAKLKASMLAMSQQIARLPGQPDVCWGTVAYRDRGDAFLTRTHDFTDDLGAFQGVLGRVQAGGGGDTPEALNEALHETVHRLSWRKQAARMVVLVADAPPHLDYGGPQYDVDMQAALAKGIKLFAVGASGLDPVGEYVFRQMAQYTAGRFVFLTYKDADDPGSGPGMQTPHDVRGYSVQTLDRLIVKLVGDELARLPRGGSMAA
;
A
#
# COMPACT_ATOMS: atom_id res chain seq x y z
N MET A 1 -8.02 -42.46 1.18
CA MET A 1 -8.60 -42.07 2.47
C MET A 1 -8.86 -40.57 2.48
N ARG A 2 -9.93 -40.12 3.13
CA ARG A 2 -10.32 -38.70 3.23
C ARG A 2 -10.74 -38.38 4.67
N LYS A 3 -10.28 -37.26 5.23
CA LYS A 3 -10.71 -36.71 6.53
C LYS A 3 -10.78 -35.18 6.41
N GLY A 4 -11.98 -34.61 6.46
CA GLY A 4 -12.17 -33.19 6.12
C GLY A 4 -11.77 -32.89 4.66
N SER A 5 -10.98 -31.83 4.45
CA SER A 5 -10.40 -31.45 3.16
C SER A 5 -9.13 -32.24 2.78
N ALA A 6 -8.53 -32.98 3.72
CA ALA A 6 -7.32 -33.76 3.48
C ALA A 6 -7.66 -35.12 2.84
N TRP A 7 -6.93 -35.47 1.78
CA TRP A 7 -7.05 -36.77 1.12
C TRP A 7 -5.68 -37.35 0.79
N ALA A 8 -5.58 -38.67 0.78
CA ALA A 8 -4.39 -39.42 0.36
C ALA A 8 -4.82 -40.69 -0.36
N ARG A 9 -4.09 -41.07 -1.40
CA ARG A 9 -4.31 -42.31 -2.16
C ARG A 9 -3.12 -43.24 -1.98
N THR A 10 -3.43 -44.52 -1.88
CA THR A 10 -2.45 -45.60 -1.75
C THR A 10 -3.01 -46.83 -2.44
N THR A 11 -2.13 -47.67 -2.95
CA THR A 11 -2.50 -48.90 -3.67
C THR A 11 -2.23 -50.10 -2.77
N LEU A 12 -3.14 -51.07 -2.77
CA LEU A 12 -3.00 -52.31 -2.01
C LEU A 12 -2.74 -53.44 -3.00
N VAL A 13 -1.62 -54.14 -2.86
CA VAL A 13 -1.23 -55.24 -3.74
C VAL A 13 -1.53 -56.57 -3.05
N ARG A 14 -2.31 -57.43 -3.71
CA ARG A 14 -2.66 -58.77 -3.18
C ARG A 14 -1.39 -59.62 -3.10
N GLY A 15 -1.02 -60.07 -1.90
CA GLY A 15 0.15 -60.93 -1.63
C GLY A 15 1.18 -60.31 -0.69
N GLU A 16 1.11 -59.01 -0.42
CA GLU A 16 1.95 -58.38 0.61
C GLU A 16 1.37 -58.64 2.01
N GLN A 17 2.11 -59.35 2.87
CA GLN A 17 1.77 -59.55 4.29
C GLN A 17 2.04 -58.28 5.10
N ARG A 18 1.29 -57.20 4.85
CA ARG A 18 1.28 -56.01 5.72
C ARG A 18 0.02 -56.02 6.56
N ALA A 19 0.17 -56.21 7.88
CA ALA A 19 -0.93 -56.24 8.84
C ALA A 19 -1.65 -54.89 9.00
N ALA A 20 -0.99 -53.78 8.61
CA ALA A 20 -1.58 -52.45 8.62
C ALA A 20 -0.94 -51.54 7.56
N LEU A 21 -1.72 -50.63 7.01
CA LEU A 21 -1.28 -49.62 6.06
C LEU A 21 -1.31 -48.25 6.74
N GLN A 22 -0.13 -47.64 6.97
CA GLN A 22 -0.05 -46.28 7.49
C GLN A 22 -0.21 -45.29 6.34
N VAL A 23 -1.24 -44.44 6.42
CA VAL A 23 -1.47 -43.35 5.47
C VAL A 23 -1.33 -42.03 6.24
N ARG A 24 -0.30 -41.24 5.90
CA ARG A 24 -0.20 -39.86 6.39
C ARG A 24 -1.11 -38.99 5.53
N LEU A 25 -2.17 -38.48 6.14
CA LEU A 25 -2.96 -37.41 5.54
C LEU A 25 -2.11 -36.13 5.63
N GLY A 26 -1.98 -35.39 4.53
CA GLY A 26 -1.28 -34.10 4.56
C GLY A 26 -1.86 -33.22 5.66
N GLU A 27 -1.00 -32.51 6.38
CA GLU A 27 -1.45 -31.57 7.41
C GLU A 27 -2.51 -30.65 6.80
N THR A 28 -3.65 -30.53 7.47
CA THR A 28 -4.57 -29.42 7.23
C THR A 28 -3.76 -28.16 7.49
N SER A 29 -3.22 -27.56 6.42
CA SER A 29 -2.72 -26.20 6.46
C SER A 29 -3.88 -25.37 7.01
N LEU A 30 -3.75 -24.91 8.26
CA LEU A 30 -4.58 -23.82 8.74
C LEU A 30 -4.42 -22.74 7.68
N VAL A 31 -5.50 -22.39 6.99
CA VAL A 31 -5.45 -21.38 5.93
C VAL A 31 -4.89 -20.12 6.57
N GLN A 32 -3.58 -19.89 6.39
CA GLN A 32 -2.93 -18.75 7.00
C GLN A 32 -3.47 -17.52 6.29
N ARG A 33 -4.02 -16.61 7.09
CA ARG A 33 -4.46 -15.31 6.60
C ARG A 33 -3.26 -14.64 5.93
N PRO A 34 -3.40 -14.12 4.70
CA PRO A 34 -2.33 -13.35 4.09
C PRO A 34 -1.95 -12.20 5.02
N ARG A 35 -0.66 -12.05 5.35
CA ARG A 35 -0.19 -10.91 6.14
C ARG A 35 0.00 -9.73 5.20
N LEU A 36 -0.54 -8.58 5.57
CA LEU A 36 -0.46 -7.34 4.80
C LEU A 36 0.14 -6.23 5.66
N ASP A 37 1.20 -5.60 5.18
CA ASP A 37 1.73 -4.36 5.72
C ASP A 37 1.37 -3.23 4.76
N LEU A 38 0.57 -2.29 5.24
CA LEU A 38 0.07 -1.18 4.45
C LEU A 38 0.46 0.15 5.08
N VAL A 39 1.29 0.93 4.37
CA VAL A 39 1.75 2.23 4.81
C VAL A 39 1.06 3.33 4.00
N PHE A 40 0.57 4.35 4.69
CA PHE A 40 0.18 5.61 4.06
C PHE A 40 1.34 6.60 4.18
N LEU A 41 1.97 6.89 3.05
CA LEU A 41 2.99 7.94 2.91
C LEU A 41 2.28 9.20 2.43
N VAL A 42 2.14 10.20 3.30
CA VAL A 42 1.22 11.33 3.10
C VAL A 42 1.98 12.63 3.10
N ASP A 43 1.82 13.39 2.02
CA ASP A 43 2.19 14.79 1.98
C ASP A 43 1.27 15.59 2.91
N ALA A 44 1.87 16.31 3.86
CA ALA A 44 1.19 17.09 4.89
C ALA A 44 1.49 18.59 4.79
N THR A 45 1.89 19.06 3.61
CA THR A 45 2.08 20.47 3.26
C THR A 45 0.74 21.21 3.17
N GLY A 46 0.79 22.54 3.02
CA GLY A 46 -0.41 23.39 3.04
C GLY A 46 -1.44 23.06 1.95
N SER A 47 -1.00 22.70 0.75
CA SER A 47 -1.88 22.43 -0.41
C SER A 47 -2.72 21.16 -0.24
N MET A 48 -2.25 20.20 0.56
CA MET A 48 -2.88 18.89 0.77
C MET A 48 -4.08 18.89 1.74
N GLY A 49 -4.58 20.05 2.16
CA GLY A 49 -5.62 20.18 3.18
C GLY A 49 -6.89 19.38 2.90
N ASP A 50 -7.46 19.55 1.71
CA ASP A 50 -8.70 18.90 1.30
C ASP A 50 -8.49 17.39 1.07
N GLU A 51 -7.35 17.02 0.50
CA GLU A 51 -6.95 15.64 0.21
C GLU A 51 -6.78 14.84 1.50
N ILE A 52 -6.12 15.42 2.51
CA ILE A 52 -5.98 14.80 3.83
C ILE A 52 -7.35 14.65 4.49
N ALA A 53 -8.23 15.64 4.38
CA ALA A 53 -9.59 15.55 4.92
C ALA A 53 -10.39 14.41 4.27
N LYS A 54 -10.31 14.28 2.94
CA LYS A 54 -10.94 13.17 2.18
C LYS A 54 -10.34 11.83 2.58
N LEU A 55 -9.01 11.72 2.65
CA LEU A 55 -8.32 10.49 3.07
C LEU A 55 -8.80 10.04 4.45
N LYS A 56 -8.89 10.96 5.43
CA LYS A 56 -9.42 10.67 6.77
C LYS A 56 -10.86 10.18 6.73
N ALA A 57 -11.73 10.87 5.98
CA ALA A 57 -13.15 10.51 5.87
C ALA A 57 -13.34 9.12 5.24
N SER A 58 -12.53 8.78 4.25
CA SER A 58 -12.58 7.49 3.55
C SER A 58 -11.89 6.34 4.31
N MET A 59 -10.98 6.64 5.25
CA MET A 59 -10.14 5.64 5.88
C MET A 59 -10.93 4.54 6.62
N LEU A 60 -12.01 4.91 7.32
CA LEU A 60 -12.85 3.94 8.03
C LEU A 60 -13.49 2.93 7.08
N ALA A 61 -14.07 3.40 5.97
CA ALA A 61 -14.68 2.53 4.98
C ALA A 61 -13.62 1.66 4.29
N MET A 62 -12.47 2.24 3.96
CA MET A 62 -11.36 1.57 3.31
C MET A 62 -10.80 0.43 4.17
N SER A 63 -10.54 0.68 5.45
CA SER A 63 -9.97 -0.34 6.34
C SER A 63 -10.93 -1.49 6.61
N GLN A 64 -12.24 -1.20 6.75
CA GLN A 64 -13.28 -2.21 6.85
C GLN A 64 -13.38 -3.07 5.59
N GLN A 65 -13.25 -2.47 4.40
CA GLN A 65 -13.27 -3.19 3.13
C GLN A 65 -12.04 -4.08 2.97
N ILE A 66 -10.84 -3.58 3.32
CA ILE A 66 -9.58 -4.36 3.29
C ILE A 66 -9.68 -5.58 4.21
N ALA A 67 -10.19 -5.39 5.44
CA ALA A 67 -10.37 -6.50 6.41
C ALA A 67 -11.34 -7.58 5.91
N ARG A 68 -12.25 -7.25 4.98
CA ARG A 68 -13.24 -8.16 4.39
C ARG A 68 -12.78 -8.77 3.06
N LEU A 69 -11.58 -8.45 2.57
CA LEU A 69 -11.05 -9.04 1.35
C LEU A 69 -10.94 -10.58 1.48
N PRO A 70 -11.01 -11.32 0.36
CA PRO A 70 -10.84 -12.78 0.37
C PRO A 70 -9.56 -13.20 1.11
N GLY A 71 -9.69 -14.15 2.03
CA GLY A 71 -8.59 -14.58 2.90
C GLY A 71 -8.46 -13.82 4.22
N GLN A 72 -9.27 -12.77 4.44
CA GLN A 72 -9.31 -11.96 5.67
C GLN A 72 -7.90 -11.60 6.15
N PRO A 73 -7.19 -10.72 5.41
CA PRO A 73 -5.77 -10.47 5.66
C PRO A 73 -5.50 -10.01 7.08
N ASP A 74 -4.35 -10.42 7.61
CA ASP A 74 -3.78 -9.93 8.87
C ASP A 74 -3.04 -8.61 8.59
N VAL A 75 -3.72 -7.49 8.79
CA VAL A 75 -3.26 -6.15 8.36
C VAL A 75 -2.53 -5.42 9.49
N CYS A 76 -1.32 -4.96 9.21
CA CYS A 76 -0.64 -3.95 10.00
C CYS A 76 -0.58 -2.63 9.21
N TRP A 77 -0.88 -1.53 9.88
CA TRP A 77 -0.97 -0.20 9.31
C TRP A 77 0.20 0.66 9.76
N GLY A 78 0.84 1.35 8.82
CA GLY A 78 1.88 2.34 9.11
C GLY A 78 1.51 3.71 8.54
N THR A 79 2.12 4.77 9.06
CA THR A 79 1.96 6.13 8.51
C THR A 79 3.30 6.84 8.50
N VAL A 80 3.64 7.46 7.39
CA VAL A 80 4.74 8.43 7.30
C VAL A 80 4.15 9.70 6.72
N ALA A 81 4.14 10.77 7.50
CA ALA A 81 3.75 12.08 7.02
C ALA A 81 4.99 12.94 6.80
N TYR A 82 5.01 13.79 5.79
CA TYR A 82 6.12 14.70 5.55
C TYR A 82 5.65 16.11 5.19
N ARG A 83 6.55 17.06 5.37
CA ARG A 83 6.43 18.43 4.87
C ARG A 83 7.78 18.84 4.30
N ASP A 84 8.16 20.11 4.40
CA ASP A 84 9.46 20.56 3.95
C ASP A 84 10.41 21.04 5.05
N ARG A 85 11.66 21.32 4.65
CA ARG A 85 12.68 21.93 5.49
C ARG A 85 12.22 23.30 5.97
N GLY A 86 12.34 23.53 7.28
CA GLY A 86 11.88 24.79 7.91
C GLY A 86 10.45 24.72 8.45
N ASP A 87 9.69 23.67 8.12
CA ASP A 87 8.37 23.44 8.69
C ASP A 87 8.43 22.87 10.11
N ALA A 88 7.25 22.79 10.74
CA ALA A 88 7.06 22.21 12.07
C ALA A 88 7.61 20.78 12.22
N PHE A 89 7.76 20.04 11.12
CA PHE A 89 8.47 18.78 11.04
C PHE A 89 8.82 18.48 9.59
N LEU A 90 9.95 17.80 9.37
CA LEU A 90 10.32 17.28 8.06
C LEU A 90 9.58 15.96 7.78
N THR A 91 9.69 15.00 8.69
CA THR A 91 9.03 13.70 8.63
C THR A 91 8.43 13.33 9.99
N ARG A 92 7.30 12.61 9.98
CA ARG A 92 6.66 12.02 11.15
C ARG A 92 6.29 10.58 10.84
N THR A 93 7.05 9.67 11.43
CA THR A 93 6.91 8.24 11.21
C THR A 93 6.16 7.59 12.38
N HIS A 94 5.15 6.82 12.05
CA HIS A 94 4.43 5.94 12.95
C HIS A 94 4.57 4.51 12.42
N ASP A 95 5.26 3.68 13.18
CA ASP A 95 5.53 2.29 12.82
C ASP A 95 4.25 1.45 12.82
N PHE A 96 4.37 0.21 12.33
CA PHE A 96 3.26 -0.70 12.13
C PHE A 96 2.47 -1.00 13.41
N THR A 97 1.14 -0.93 13.30
CA THR A 97 0.19 -1.37 14.33
C THR A 97 -0.92 -2.21 13.71
N ASP A 98 -1.37 -3.25 14.41
CA ASP A 98 -2.59 -4.01 14.07
C ASP A 98 -3.86 -3.39 14.70
N ASP A 99 -3.71 -2.41 15.59
CA ASP A 99 -4.80 -1.62 16.15
C ASP A 99 -5.25 -0.54 15.15
N LEU A 100 -6.35 -0.83 14.45
CA LEU A 100 -6.99 0.09 13.53
C LEU A 100 -7.40 1.42 14.18
N GLY A 101 -7.85 1.40 15.44
CA GLY A 101 -8.25 2.60 16.17
C GLY A 101 -7.05 3.49 16.48
N ALA A 102 -5.93 2.90 16.90
CA ALA A 102 -4.67 3.61 17.10
C ALA A 102 -4.17 4.24 15.80
N PHE A 103 -4.19 3.49 14.69
CA PHE A 103 -3.84 3.99 13.37
C PHE A 103 -4.74 5.14 12.91
N GLN A 104 -6.07 5.01 13.08
CA GLN A 104 -7.02 6.08 12.76
C GLN A 104 -6.78 7.33 13.62
N GLY A 105 -6.44 7.16 14.89
CA GLY A 105 -6.07 8.25 15.78
C GLY A 105 -4.79 8.97 15.33
N VAL A 106 -3.79 8.24 14.83
CA VAL A 106 -2.58 8.81 14.23
C VAL A 106 -2.93 9.62 12.98
N LEU A 107 -3.62 9.00 12.02
CA LEU A 107 -3.98 9.67 10.77
C LEU A 107 -4.87 10.89 11.02
N GLY A 108 -5.81 10.80 11.95
CA GLY A 108 -6.70 11.90 12.34
C GLY A 108 -5.96 13.15 12.82
N ARG A 109 -4.75 12.99 13.37
CA ARG A 109 -3.88 14.10 13.83
C ARG A 109 -3.00 14.70 12.74
N VAL A 110 -2.90 14.09 11.55
CA VAL A 110 -2.16 14.67 10.42
C VAL A 110 -2.88 15.94 9.98
N GLN A 111 -2.19 17.06 9.95
CA GLN A 111 -2.75 18.34 9.53
C GLN A 111 -1.87 18.91 8.43
N ALA A 112 -2.49 19.42 7.37
CA ALA A 112 -1.81 20.23 6.36
C ALA A 112 -1.22 21.49 6.99
N GLY A 113 -0.07 21.91 6.49
CA GLY A 113 0.54 23.19 6.83
C GLY A 113 2.02 23.21 6.51
N GLY A 114 2.62 24.39 6.54
CA GLY A 114 3.97 24.54 6.03
C GLY A 114 4.02 24.45 4.50
N GLY A 115 5.19 24.12 3.99
CA GLY A 115 5.57 24.24 2.58
C GLY A 115 5.88 25.69 2.20
N GLY A 116 5.85 25.97 0.90
CA GLY A 116 5.95 27.33 0.37
C GLY A 116 6.33 27.34 -1.10
N ASP A 117 7.47 26.73 -1.41
CA ASP A 117 7.89 26.39 -2.76
C ASP A 117 7.54 24.95 -3.10
N THR A 118 7.44 24.67 -4.40
CA THR A 118 7.47 23.33 -4.98
C THR A 118 8.85 23.20 -5.61
N PRO A 119 9.62 22.10 -5.41
CA PRO A 119 9.29 20.76 -4.88
C PRO A 119 9.06 20.63 -3.36
N GLU A 120 8.87 19.40 -2.85
CA GLU A 120 8.67 19.09 -1.41
C GLU A 120 9.61 17.95 -0.92
N ALA A 121 9.76 17.74 0.39
CA ALA A 121 10.73 16.77 0.95
C ALA A 121 10.33 15.28 0.89
N LEU A 122 9.65 14.85 -0.17
CA LEU A 122 9.17 13.48 -0.37
C LEU A 122 10.28 12.42 -0.26
N ASN A 123 11.49 12.71 -0.76
CA ASN A 123 12.61 11.76 -0.71
C ASN A 123 12.98 11.36 0.73
N GLU A 124 12.95 12.30 1.67
CA GLU A 124 13.27 12.04 3.09
C GLU A 124 12.24 11.05 3.68
N ALA A 125 10.96 11.25 3.34
CA ALA A 125 9.87 10.43 3.82
C ALA A 125 9.84 9.02 3.19
N LEU A 126 10.19 8.94 1.91
CA LEU A 126 10.36 7.67 1.21
C LEU A 126 11.51 6.86 1.83
N HIS A 127 12.63 7.53 2.16
CA HIS A 127 13.76 6.90 2.83
C HIS A 127 13.36 6.29 4.18
N GLU A 128 12.65 7.05 5.01
CA GLU A 128 12.10 6.56 6.28
C GLU A 128 11.19 5.34 6.07
N THR A 129 10.29 5.43 5.09
CA THR A 129 9.33 4.37 4.75
C THR A 129 10.03 3.07 4.39
N VAL A 130 11.08 3.15 3.55
CA VAL A 130 11.78 1.97 3.04
C VAL A 130 12.71 1.38 4.10
N HIS A 131 13.40 2.20 4.89
CA HIS A 131 14.51 1.75 5.72
C HIS A 131 14.26 1.72 7.22
N ARG A 132 13.34 2.53 7.75
CA ARG A 132 13.12 2.65 9.20
C ARG A 132 11.89 1.91 9.72
N LEU A 133 10.89 1.67 8.88
CA LEU A 133 9.69 0.91 9.27
C LEU A 133 9.98 -0.58 9.49
N SER A 134 9.30 -1.19 10.47
CA SER A 134 9.49 -2.57 10.90
C SER A 134 8.74 -3.58 10.03
N TRP A 135 9.00 -3.59 8.72
CA TRP A 135 8.34 -4.46 7.74
C TRP A 135 8.44 -5.95 8.10
N ARG A 136 7.31 -6.67 8.06
CA ARG A 136 7.25 -8.09 8.42
C ARG A 136 7.84 -8.96 7.30
N LYS A 137 8.64 -9.97 7.67
CA LYS A 137 9.39 -10.83 6.72
C LYS A 137 8.52 -11.58 5.70
N GLN A 138 7.32 -11.99 6.10
CA GLN A 138 6.39 -12.79 5.28
C GLN A 138 5.04 -12.10 5.16
N ALA A 139 5.05 -10.83 4.75
CA ALA A 139 3.86 -10.04 4.45
C ALA A 139 3.94 -9.50 3.03
N ALA A 140 2.79 -9.30 2.40
CA ALA A 140 2.72 -8.39 1.28
C ALA A 140 2.94 -6.97 1.81
N ARG A 141 3.89 -6.25 1.21
CA ARG A 141 4.33 -4.93 1.66
C ARG A 141 3.88 -3.90 0.65
N MET A 142 3.08 -2.94 1.08
CA MET A 142 2.48 -1.94 0.20
C MET A 142 2.60 -0.56 0.81
N VAL A 143 2.95 0.42 -0.02
CA VAL A 143 2.95 1.84 0.29
C VAL A 143 1.91 2.50 -0.60
N VAL A 144 1.04 3.32 -0.02
CA VAL A 144 0.16 4.24 -0.73
C VAL A 144 0.72 5.64 -0.50
N LEU A 145 1.37 6.19 -1.51
CA LEU A 145 1.82 7.58 -1.54
C LEU A 145 0.64 8.48 -1.93
N VAL A 146 0.36 9.52 -1.15
CA VAL A 146 -0.66 10.53 -1.46
C VAL A 146 -0.01 11.91 -1.38
N ALA A 147 0.15 12.56 -2.53
CA ALA A 147 0.93 13.80 -2.66
C ALA A 147 0.57 14.58 -3.93
N ASP A 148 0.85 15.88 -3.95
CA ASP A 148 0.60 16.82 -5.05
C ASP A 148 1.86 17.55 -5.55
N ALA A 149 3.05 17.18 -5.08
CA ALA A 149 4.31 17.81 -5.49
C ALA A 149 5.44 16.80 -5.82
N PRO A 150 6.38 17.15 -6.74
CA PRO A 150 7.61 16.39 -6.94
C PRO A 150 8.53 16.43 -5.71
N PRO A 151 9.47 15.48 -5.57
CA PRO A 151 10.51 15.55 -4.55
C PRO A 151 11.58 16.59 -4.88
N HIS A 152 12.16 17.21 -3.85
CA HIS A 152 13.44 17.90 -3.97
C HIS A 152 14.56 16.93 -4.38
N LEU A 153 15.31 17.29 -5.43
CA LEU A 153 16.47 16.52 -5.93
C LEU A 153 17.81 17.17 -5.57
N ASP A 154 17.79 18.41 -5.10
CA ASP A 154 18.95 19.27 -4.82
C ASP A 154 19.34 19.32 -3.33
N TYR A 155 18.55 18.67 -2.47
CA TYR A 155 18.74 18.63 -1.02
C TYR A 155 20.02 17.91 -0.54
N GLY A 156 20.72 17.21 -1.44
CA GLY A 156 21.92 16.41 -1.13
C GLY A 156 21.64 15.20 -0.23
N GLY A 157 20.36 14.91 0.03
CA GLY A 157 19.89 13.80 0.86
C GLY A 157 19.52 12.57 0.03
N PRO A 158 18.67 11.68 0.59
CA PRO A 158 18.15 10.51 -0.10
C PRO A 158 17.55 10.85 -1.47
N GLN A 159 17.58 9.89 -2.39
CA GLN A 159 17.04 10.04 -3.74
C GLN A 159 16.05 8.90 -4.00
N TYR A 160 14.91 9.23 -4.60
CA TYR A 160 13.82 8.26 -4.76
C TYR A 160 14.25 7.05 -5.60
N ASP A 161 15.09 7.21 -6.61
CA ASP A 161 15.52 6.12 -7.48
C ASP A 161 16.29 5.05 -6.71
N VAL A 162 17.21 5.46 -5.83
CA VAL A 162 17.97 4.57 -4.95
C VAL A 162 17.05 3.87 -3.96
N ASP A 163 16.16 4.61 -3.31
CA ASP A 163 15.25 4.02 -2.32
C ASP A 163 14.19 3.12 -2.95
N MET A 164 13.77 3.39 -4.18
CA MET A 164 12.88 2.53 -4.93
C MET A 164 13.53 1.22 -5.39
N GLN A 165 14.83 1.22 -5.71
CA GLN A 165 15.58 -0.02 -5.92
C GLN A 165 15.66 -0.86 -4.63
N ALA A 166 15.89 -0.21 -3.49
CA ALA A 166 15.86 -0.89 -2.20
C ALA A 166 14.45 -1.41 -1.84
N ALA A 167 13.41 -0.65 -2.15
CA ALA A 167 12.01 -1.06 -1.98
C ALA A 167 11.71 -2.31 -2.82
N LEU A 168 12.13 -2.33 -4.09
CA LEU A 168 12.01 -3.50 -4.96
C LEU A 168 12.72 -4.72 -4.37
N ALA A 169 13.96 -4.57 -3.90
CA ALA A 169 14.72 -5.66 -3.26
C ALA A 169 14.02 -6.17 -1.99
N LYS A 170 13.31 -5.29 -1.28
CA LYS A 170 12.47 -5.63 -0.10
C LYS A 170 11.07 -6.11 -0.50
N GLY A 171 10.73 -6.22 -1.78
CA GLY A 171 9.37 -6.61 -2.22
C GLY A 171 8.28 -5.64 -1.75
N ILE A 172 8.63 -4.37 -1.52
CA ILE A 172 7.68 -3.31 -1.20
C ILE A 172 7.12 -2.77 -2.51
N LYS A 173 5.79 -2.77 -2.63
CA LYS A 173 5.09 -2.15 -3.77
C LYS A 173 4.62 -0.76 -3.44
N LEU A 174 4.88 0.21 -4.32
CA LEU A 174 4.41 1.58 -4.15
C LEU A 174 3.29 1.89 -5.14
N PHE A 175 2.15 2.30 -4.60
CA PHE A 175 1.03 2.88 -5.33
C PHE A 175 1.06 4.38 -5.11
N ALA A 176 1.28 5.14 -6.19
CA ALA A 176 1.30 6.59 -6.12
C ALA A 176 -0.09 7.13 -6.46
N VAL A 177 -0.63 7.95 -5.58
CA VAL A 177 -1.90 8.68 -5.75
C VAL A 177 -1.56 10.15 -5.90
N GLY A 178 -1.61 10.64 -7.13
CA GLY A 178 -1.50 12.05 -7.44
C GLY A 178 -2.76 12.80 -7.01
N ALA A 179 -2.57 13.76 -6.13
CA ALA A 179 -3.59 14.72 -5.73
C ALA A 179 -3.74 15.85 -6.77
N SER A 180 -4.77 16.68 -6.59
CA SER A 180 -4.94 17.90 -7.37
C SER A 180 -3.73 18.81 -7.22
N GLY A 181 -3.27 19.40 -8.32
CA GLY A 181 -2.11 20.30 -8.31
C GLY A 181 -0.80 19.62 -8.68
N LEU A 182 -0.77 18.28 -8.80
CA LEU A 182 0.43 17.55 -9.23
C LEU A 182 0.86 17.98 -10.64
N ASP A 183 2.06 18.54 -10.74
CA ASP A 183 2.63 19.02 -11.99
C ASP A 183 3.17 17.87 -12.86
N PRO A 184 3.51 18.12 -14.14
CA PRO A 184 4.01 17.08 -15.03
C PRO A 184 5.32 16.42 -14.54
N VAL A 185 6.16 17.15 -13.80
CA VAL A 185 7.41 16.61 -13.24
C VAL A 185 7.11 15.63 -12.11
N GLY A 186 6.23 16.00 -11.20
CA GLY A 186 5.72 15.15 -10.13
C GLY A 186 5.03 13.91 -10.67
N GLU A 187 4.16 14.06 -11.68
CA GLU A 187 3.53 12.92 -12.36
C GLU A 187 4.57 11.96 -12.95
N TYR A 188 5.59 12.50 -13.64
CA TYR A 188 6.67 11.70 -14.20
C TYR A 188 7.41 10.90 -13.12
N VAL A 189 7.82 11.56 -12.03
CA VAL A 189 8.51 10.90 -10.91
C VAL A 189 7.61 9.85 -10.24
N PHE A 190 6.33 10.14 -10.04
CA PHE A 190 5.39 9.21 -9.40
C PHE A 190 5.16 7.95 -10.24
N ARG A 191 5.08 8.12 -11.56
CA ARG A 191 5.03 7.00 -12.51
C ARG A 191 6.30 6.16 -12.46
N GLN A 192 7.48 6.78 -12.36
CA GLN A 192 8.73 6.05 -12.20
C GLN A 192 8.76 5.25 -10.90
N MET A 193 8.42 5.87 -9.75
CA MET A 193 8.40 5.17 -8.46
C MET A 193 7.45 3.97 -8.48
N ALA A 194 6.25 4.13 -9.05
CA ALA A 194 5.33 3.02 -9.23
C ALA A 194 5.93 1.93 -10.14
N GLN A 195 6.58 2.31 -11.24
CA GLN A 195 7.18 1.36 -12.19
C GLN A 195 8.31 0.54 -11.56
N TYR A 196 9.18 1.13 -10.74
CA TYR A 196 10.28 0.42 -10.06
C TYR A 196 9.79 -0.80 -9.30
N THR A 197 8.60 -0.73 -8.70
CA THR A 197 8.07 -1.79 -7.82
C THR A 197 6.91 -2.57 -8.42
N ALA A 198 6.67 -2.42 -9.73
CA ALA A 198 5.48 -2.96 -10.41
C ALA A 198 4.17 -2.60 -9.68
N GLY A 199 4.14 -1.40 -9.09
CA GLY A 199 2.96 -0.75 -8.55
C GLY A 199 2.20 -0.02 -9.65
N ARG A 200 1.37 0.95 -9.26
CA ARG A 200 0.56 1.74 -10.19
C ARG A 200 0.53 3.20 -9.77
N PHE A 201 0.59 4.09 -10.75
CA PHE A 201 0.21 5.48 -10.57
C PHE A 201 -1.29 5.61 -10.81
N VAL A 202 -1.94 6.33 -9.91
CA VAL A 202 -3.35 6.70 -9.99
C VAL A 202 -3.46 8.18 -9.67
N PHE A 203 -4.43 8.84 -10.27
CA PHE A 203 -4.74 10.23 -9.98
C PHE A 203 -6.19 10.33 -9.48
N LEU A 204 -6.46 11.33 -8.65
CA LEU A 204 -7.83 11.64 -8.23
C LEU A 204 -8.56 12.40 -9.34
N THR A 205 -9.77 11.97 -9.68
CA THR A 205 -10.65 12.67 -10.63
C THR A 205 -11.74 13.41 -9.89
N TYR A 206 -12.01 14.63 -10.34
CA TYR A 206 -12.98 15.52 -9.70
C TYR A 206 -14.10 15.88 -10.67
N LYS A 207 -15.22 16.37 -10.12
CA LYS A 207 -16.35 16.89 -10.91
C LYS A 207 -15.93 18.13 -11.70
N ASP A 208 -15.13 18.95 -11.06
CA ASP A 208 -14.39 20.06 -11.63
C ASP A 208 -12.90 19.81 -11.37
N ALA A 209 -12.08 19.80 -12.44
CA ALA A 209 -10.64 19.53 -12.32
C ALA A 209 -9.91 20.57 -11.46
N ASP A 210 -10.44 21.79 -11.39
CA ASP A 210 -9.83 22.92 -10.68
C ASP A 210 -10.39 23.08 -9.25
N ASP A 211 -11.43 22.32 -8.89
CA ASP A 211 -12.03 22.32 -7.55
C ASP A 211 -12.01 20.90 -6.95
N PRO A 212 -11.01 20.57 -6.10
CA PRO A 212 -10.94 19.27 -5.43
C PRO A 212 -12.13 19.03 -4.48
N GLY A 213 -12.80 20.08 -4.00
CA GLY A 213 -14.00 20.03 -3.16
C GLY A 213 -15.29 19.69 -3.93
N SER A 214 -15.25 19.75 -5.27
CA SER A 214 -16.41 19.54 -6.16
C SER A 214 -17.02 18.13 -6.11
N GLY A 215 -16.32 17.20 -5.46
CA GLY A 215 -16.69 15.79 -5.36
C GLY A 215 -16.16 14.95 -6.53
N PRO A 216 -16.41 13.63 -6.53
CA PRO A 216 -15.90 12.74 -7.57
C PRO A 216 -16.48 13.06 -8.95
N GLY A 217 -15.64 13.01 -9.99
CA GLY A 217 -16.11 13.21 -11.37
C GLY A 217 -15.15 12.69 -12.42
N MET A 218 -15.33 13.15 -13.67
CA MET A 218 -14.56 12.71 -14.85
C MET A 218 -13.64 13.80 -15.37
N GLN A 219 -13.29 14.81 -14.56
CA GLN A 219 -12.32 15.81 -14.97
C GLN A 219 -10.99 15.57 -14.26
N THR A 220 -9.92 15.84 -14.99
CA THR A 220 -8.57 15.79 -14.49
C THR A 220 -7.70 16.76 -15.26
N PRO A 221 -6.77 17.48 -14.61
CA PRO A 221 -5.79 18.30 -15.29
C PRO A 221 -4.69 17.46 -15.98
N HIS A 222 -4.66 16.13 -15.75
CA HIS A 222 -3.63 15.23 -16.29
C HIS A 222 -3.96 14.75 -17.71
N ASP A 223 -2.94 14.63 -18.57
CA ASP A 223 -3.08 14.10 -19.95
C ASP A 223 -3.16 12.56 -19.93
N VAL A 224 -4.36 12.05 -19.62
CA VAL A 224 -4.62 10.61 -19.51
C VAL A 224 -5.87 10.22 -20.30
N ARG A 225 -5.73 9.21 -21.17
CA ARG A 225 -6.83 8.59 -21.92
C ARG A 225 -7.16 7.21 -21.32
N GLY A 226 -8.46 6.87 -21.21
CA GLY A 226 -8.91 5.52 -20.83
C GLY A 226 -8.79 5.19 -19.33
N TYR A 227 -9.14 6.11 -18.44
CA TYR A 227 -9.16 5.89 -16.99
C TYR A 227 -10.54 5.50 -16.46
N SER A 228 -10.59 4.90 -15.27
CA SER A 228 -11.84 4.55 -14.57
C SER A 228 -12.00 5.48 -13.38
N VAL A 229 -13.12 6.19 -13.31
CA VAL A 229 -13.48 7.01 -12.15
C VAL A 229 -13.83 6.10 -10.98
N GLN A 230 -12.97 6.09 -9.96
CA GLN A 230 -13.19 5.39 -8.70
C GLN A 230 -12.88 6.36 -7.56
N THR A 231 -13.63 6.24 -6.46
CA THR A 231 -13.28 6.92 -5.22
C THR A 231 -11.99 6.32 -4.66
N LEU A 232 -11.18 7.13 -3.95
CA LEU A 232 -9.87 6.73 -3.41
C LEU A 232 -9.93 5.42 -2.61
N ASP A 233 -10.99 5.23 -1.80
CA ASP A 233 -11.23 4.01 -1.03
C ASP A 233 -11.41 2.78 -1.91
N ARG A 234 -12.28 2.84 -2.93
CA ARG A 234 -12.53 1.70 -3.84
C ARG A 234 -11.29 1.32 -4.60
N LEU A 235 -10.54 2.33 -5.03
CA LEU A 235 -9.30 2.14 -5.76
C LEU A 235 -8.26 1.43 -4.88
N ILE A 236 -7.95 1.96 -3.69
CA ILE A 236 -6.95 1.34 -2.80
C ILE A 236 -7.37 -0.09 -2.44
N VAL A 237 -8.65 -0.31 -2.09
CA VAL A 237 -9.17 -1.66 -1.79
C VAL A 237 -8.97 -2.60 -2.97
N LYS A 238 -9.24 -2.15 -4.20
CA LYS A 238 -9.02 -2.94 -5.42
C LYS A 238 -7.53 -3.24 -5.63
N LEU A 239 -6.64 -2.26 -5.46
CA LEU A 239 -5.19 -2.44 -5.60
C LEU A 239 -4.67 -3.47 -4.60
N VAL A 240 -5.06 -3.34 -3.34
CA VAL A 240 -4.70 -4.30 -2.28
C VAL A 240 -5.26 -5.69 -2.59
N GLY A 241 -6.53 -5.77 -2.98
CA GLY A 241 -7.19 -7.03 -3.35
C GLY A 241 -6.52 -7.75 -4.52
N ASP A 242 -6.17 -7.02 -5.58
CA ASP A 242 -5.46 -7.55 -6.75
C ASP A 242 -4.11 -8.16 -6.36
N GLU A 243 -3.35 -7.50 -5.49
CA GLU A 243 -2.04 -8.00 -5.04
C GLU A 243 -2.17 -9.19 -4.10
N LEU A 244 -3.10 -9.16 -3.14
CA LEU A 244 -3.34 -10.29 -2.25
C LEU A 244 -3.82 -11.53 -3.02
N ALA A 245 -4.58 -11.36 -4.11
CA ALA A 245 -5.04 -12.46 -4.96
C ALA A 245 -3.90 -13.17 -5.71
N ARG A 246 -2.75 -12.50 -5.90
CA ARG A 246 -1.55 -13.08 -6.55
C ARG A 246 -0.66 -13.84 -5.59
N LEU A 247 -0.84 -13.69 -4.28
CA LEU A 247 -0.04 -14.42 -3.31
C LEU A 247 -0.35 -15.92 -3.39
N PRO A 248 0.68 -16.79 -3.30
CA PRO A 248 0.47 -18.22 -3.24
C PRO A 248 -0.42 -18.56 -2.05
N ARG A 249 -1.53 -19.26 -2.29
CA ARG A 249 -2.39 -19.78 -1.23
C ARG A 249 -1.70 -20.95 -0.57
N GLY A 250 -0.82 -20.68 0.42
CA GLY A 250 -0.27 -21.65 1.36
C GLY A 250 0.06 -23.02 0.76
N GLY A 251 0.86 -23.05 -0.30
CA GLY A 251 1.49 -24.27 -0.83
C GLY A 251 2.90 -24.35 -0.29
N SER A 252 3.20 -25.42 0.43
CA SER A 252 4.54 -25.79 0.92
C SER A 252 5.65 -25.37 -0.04
N MET A 253 6.52 -24.43 0.36
CA MET A 253 7.88 -24.41 -0.16
C MET A 253 8.56 -25.66 0.38
N ALA A 254 8.53 -26.73 -0.41
CA ALA A 254 9.40 -27.88 -0.21
C ALA A 254 10.67 -27.65 -1.05
N ALA A 255 11.80 -27.63 -0.33
CA ALA A 255 13.19 -27.65 -0.75
C ALA A 255 13.71 -26.43 -1.54
#